data_AF-A0A2V9MVL4-F1
#
_entry.id   AF-A0A2V9MVL4-F1
#
_cell.length_a   1.000
_cell.length_b   1.000
_cell.length_c   1.000
_cell.angle_alpha   90.00
_cell.angle_beta   90.00
_cell.angle_gamma   90.00
#
_symmetry.space_group_name_H-M   'P 1'
#
loop_
_entity.id
_entity.type
_entity.pdbx_description
1 polymer ?
#
loop_
_entity_poly.entity_id
_entity_poly.type
_entity_poly.pdbx_seq_one_letter_code
_entity_poly.pdbx_strand_id
1 'polypeptide(L)'
;PCQALADYFTLYEKFGNLKKICVAYVGDGNNVMHSLLLTSALLGSKIRIATPKRYGPNPQILSDAQYIAKNTGAVIELMTDPHRAVKGVDAIYTDAWTSMGHEHETEERARIFPPYQVNDKLMSGAAPHAVFMHCLPAHRNEEVTDGVIDSASSVVFDQAENRMHIQKAILMMLIGGKGHQPLRSAHA
;
A
#
# COMPACT_ATOMS: atom_id res chain seq x y z
N PRO A 1 -6.61 3.46 8.01
CA PRO A 1 -7.69 3.62 6.99
C PRO A 1 -7.54 4.84 6.07
N CYS A 2 -7.39 6.09 6.59
CA CYS A 2 -7.28 7.27 5.71
C CYS A 2 -6.06 7.23 4.78
N GLN A 3 -4.94 6.66 5.26
CA GLN A 3 -3.75 6.41 4.44
C GLN A 3 -4.09 5.52 3.24
N ALA A 4 -4.66 4.33 3.48
CA ALA A 4 -5.02 3.40 2.40
C ALA A 4 -6.02 3.98 1.38
N LEU A 5 -6.91 4.88 1.81
CA LEU A 5 -7.79 5.60 0.88
C LEU A 5 -7.00 6.57 -0.02
N ALA A 6 -6.03 7.29 0.51
CA ALA A 6 -5.14 8.15 -0.28
C ALA A 6 -4.25 7.33 -1.22
N ASP A 7 -3.76 6.18 -0.75
CA ASP A 7 -2.96 5.27 -1.55
C ASP A 7 -3.75 4.75 -2.75
N TYR A 8 -4.95 4.21 -2.53
CA TYR A 8 -5.79 3.72 -3.62
C TYR A 8 -6.35 4.83 -4.51
N PHE A 9 -6.50 6.05 -4.00
CA PHE A 9 -6.82 7.20 -4.85
C PHE A 9 -5.65 7.57 -5.77
N THR A 10 -4.41 7.53 -5.26
CA THR A 10 -3.21 7.70 -6.08
C THR A 10 -3.10 6.62 -7.15
N LEU A 11 -3.34 5.35 -6.79
CA LEU A 11 -3.38 4.24 -7.76
C LEU A 11 -4.49 4.43 -8.80
N TYR A 12 -5.63 4.99 -8.41
CA TYR A 12 -6.72 5.29 -9.33
C TYR A 12 -6.32 6.36 -10.33
N GLU A 13 -5.62 7.42 -9.90
CA GLU A 13 -5.11 8.46 -10.81
C GLU A 13 -4.06 7.92 -11.78
N LYS A 14 -3.21 6.98 -11.34
CA LYS A 14 -2.16 6.38 -12.20
C LYS A 14 -2.70 5.33 -13.17
N PHE A 15 -3.64 4.50 -12.76
CA PHE A 15 -4.03 3.29 -13.51
C PHE A 15 -5.52 3.22 -13.88
N GLY A 16 -6.35 4.11 -13.35
CA GLY A 16 -7.79 4.12 -13.55
C GLY A 16 -8.48 2.93 -12.88
N ASN A 17 -8.66 1.84 -13.60
CA ASN A 17 -9.46 0.72 -13.09
C ASN A 17 -8.68 -0.14 -12.08
N LEU A 18 -8.94 0.13 -10.79
CA LEU A 18 -8.32 -0.57 -9.66
C LEU A 18 -8.57 -2.09 -9.62
N LYS A 19 -9.58 -2.62 -10.31
CA LYS A 19 -9.79 -4.07 -10.41
C LYS A 19 -8.78 -4.76 -11.33
N LYS A 20 -8.06 -3.98 -12.15
CA LYS A 20 -7.08 -4.49 -13.13
C LYS A 20 -5.64 -4.39 -12.64
N ILE A 21 -5.40 -3.85 -11.45
CA ILE A 21 -4.06 -3.71 -10.90
C ILE A 21 -3.78 -4.77 -9.83
N CYS A 22 -2.50 -5.07 -9.67
CA CYS A 22 -1.92 -5.85 -8.59
C CYS A 22 -0.96 -4.97 -7.78
N VAL A 23 -1.20 -4.87 -6.47
CA VAL A 23 -0.32 -4.19 -5.52
C VAL A 23 0.47 -5.23 -4.73
N ALA A 24 1.79 -5.08 -4.61
CA ALA A 24 2.61 -5.83 -3.66
C ALA A 24 2.88 -4.97 -2.44
N TYR A 25 2.51 -5.44 -1.25
CA TYR A 25 3.01 -4.92 0.01
C TYR A 25 4.20 -5.76 0.48
N VAL A 26 5.32 -5.13 0.81
CA VAL A 26 6.55 -5.78 1.27
C VAL A 26 6.95 -5.15 2.60
N GLY A 27 6.94 -5.89 3.70
CA GLY A 27 7.30 -5.34 5.00
C GLY A 27 6.59 -6.01 6.16
N ASP A 28 6.15 -5.19 7.12
CA ASP A 28 5.58 -5.66 8.39
C ASP A 28 4.06 -5.87 8.34
N GLY A 29 3.57 -6.77 9.19
CA GLY A 29 2.14 -7.06 9.37
C GLY A 29 1.38 -5.98 10.14
N ASN A 30 1.63 -4.70 9.84
CA ASN A 30 1.20 -3.57 10.65
C ASN A 30 -0.16 -2.98 10.24
N ASN A 31 -0.53 -1.86 10.86
CA ASN A 31 -1.78 -1.15 10.61
C ASN A 31 -1.94 -0.60 9.17
N VAL A 32 -0.84 -0.23 8.52
CA VAL A 32 -0.81 0.25 7.12
C VAL A 32 -1.15 -0.92 6.20
N MET A 33 -0.44 -2.04 6.35
CA MET A 33 -0.71 -3.27 5.61
C MET A 33 -2.16 -3.75 5.81
N HIS A 34 -2.65 -3.78 7.05
CA HIS A 34 -4.03 -4.15 7.37
C HIS A 34 -5.05 -3.26 6.66
N SER A 35 -4.83 -1.94 6.65
CA SER A 35 -5.71 -1.00 5.97
C SER A 35 -5.68 -1.21 4.46
N LEU A 36 -4.49 -1.37 3.86
CA LEU A 36 -4.32 -1.64 2.43
C LEU A 36 -5.02 -2.95 2.01
N LEU A 37 -4.87 -4.00 2.81
CA LEU A 37 -5.52 -5.29 2.60
C LEU A 37 -7.04 -5.17 2.55
N LEU A 38 -7.64 -4.53 3.55
CA LEU A 38 -9.09 -4.32 3.61
C LEU A 38 -9.58 -3.42 2.47
N THR A 39 -8.85 -2.35 2.14
CA THR A 39 -9.19 -1.46 1.02
C THR A 39 -9.09 -2.19 -0.32
N SER A 40 -8.05 -3.01 -0.55
CA SER A 40 -7.94 -3.88 -1.73
C SER A 40 -9.15 -4.80 -1.85
N ALA A 41 -9.53 -5.43 -0.74
CA ALA A 41 -10.66 -6.34 -0.70
C ALA A 41 -11.96 -5.61 -1.08
N LEU A 42 -12.22 -4.43 -0.51
CA LEU A 42 -13.40 -3.62 -0.80
C LEU A 42 -13.48 -3.17 -2.27
N LEU A 43 -12.34 -2.86 -2.89
CA LEU A 43 -12.28 -2.35 -4.25
C LEU A 43 -12.27 -3.44 -5.32
N GLY A 44 -12.07 -4.71 -4.94
CA GLY A 44 -11.94 -5.82 -5.89
C GLY A 44 -10.57 -5.87 -6.56
N SER A 45 -9.55 -5.25 -5.95
CA SER A 45 -8.17 -5.23 -6.45
C SER A 45 -7.41 -6.50 -6.08
N LYS A 46 -6.30 -6.75 -6.77
CA LYS A 46 -5.36 -7.81 -6.39
C LYS A 46 -4.28 -7.26 -5.46
N ILE A 47 -4.04 -7.95 -4.35
CA ILE A 47 -2.96 -7.63 -3.42
C ILE A 47 -2.13 -8.87 -3.09
N ARG A 48 -0.81 -8.70 -3.12
CA ARG A 48 0.20 -9.66 -2.68
C ARG A 48 0.92 -9.10 -1.46
N ILE A 49 1.04 -9.88 -0.40
CA ILE A 49 1.69 -9.44 0.84
C ILE A 49 2.88 -10.35 1.11
N ALA A 50 4.08 -9.76 1.12
CA ALA A 50 5.32 -10.39 1.58
C ALA A 50 5.65 -9.88 2.97
N THR A 51 5.60 -10.78 3.96
CA THR A 51 5.98 -10.50 5.35
C THR A 51 6.95 -11.58 5.85
N PRO A 52 7.89 -11.24 6.74
CA PRO A 52 8.68 -12.25 7.43
C PRO A 52 7.78 -13.23 8.20
N LYS A 53 8.28 -14.47 8.38
CA LYS A 53 7.55 -15.47 9.16
C LYS A 53 7.30 -14.92 10.57
N ARG A 54 6.04 -15.00 11.04
CA ARG A 54 5.51 -14.43 12.31
C ARG A 54 5.20 -12.94 12.30
N TYR A 55 5.46 -12.23 11.21
CA TYR A 55 5.12 -10.80 11.03
C TYR A 55 3.98 -10.63 10.02
N GLY A 56 3.13 -11.65 9.87
CA GLY A 56 2.00 -11.64 8.95
C GLY A 56 0.81 -10.82 9.48
N PRO A 57 -0.27 -10.72 8.69
CA PRO A 57 -1.49 -10.03 9.11
C PRO A 57 -2.11 -10.65 10.36
N ASN A 58 -2.80 -9.82 11.13
CA ASN A 58 -3.72 -10.27 12.15
C ASN A 58 -4.76 -11.24 11.53
N PRO A 59 -4.96 -12.44 12.10
CA PRO A 59 -5.84 -13.46 11.53
C PRO A 59 -7.30 -13.00 11.33
N GLN A 60 -7.83 -12.16 12.24
CA GLN A 60 -9.20 -11.66 12.11
C GLN A 60 -9.32 -10.70 10.92
N ILE A 61 -8.37 -9.78 10.76
CA ILE A 61 -8.34 -8.82 9.65
C ILE A 61 -8.22 -9.56 8.31
N LEU A 62 -7.38 -10.60 8.26
CA LEU A 62 -7.27 -11.45 7.08
C LEU A 62 -8.59 -12.16 6.75
N SER A 63 -9.25 -12.73 7.78
CA SER A 63 -10.55 -13.38 7.63
C SER A 63 -11.61 -12.42 7.09
N ASP A 64 -11.67 -11.20 7.63
CA ASP A 64 -12.61 -10.17 7.18
C ASP A 64 -12.34 -9.75 5.73
N ALA A 65 -11.06 -9.55 5.37
CA ALA A 65 -10.66 -9.23 4.01
C ALA A 65 -11.03 -10.35 3.02
N GLN A 66 -10.82 -11.61 3.40
CA GLN A 66 -11.21 -12.77 2.58
C GLN A 66 -12.73 -12.88 2.44
N TYR A 67 -13.51 -12.56 3.48
CA TYR A 67 -14.96 -12.51 3.41
C TYR A 67 -15.45 -11.43 2.42
N ILE A 68 -14.87 -10.22 2.50
CA ILE A 68 -15.17 -9.13 1.56
C ILE A 68 -14.80 -9.53 0.12
N ALA A 69 -13.62 -10.13 -0.06
CA ALA A 69 -13.10 -10.53 -1.37
C ALA A 69 -14.03 -11.50 -2.13
N LYS A 70 -14.75 -12.38 -1.41
CA LYS A 70 -15.76 -13.27 -2.01
C LYS A 70 -16.87 -12.51 -2.75
N ASN A 71 -17.21 -11.31 -2.29
CA ASN A 71 -18.28 -10.50 -2.87
C ASN A 71 -17.78 -9.52 -3.94
N THR A 72 -16.52 -9.10 -3.86
CA THR A 72 -15.94 -8.07 -4.74
C THR A 72 -15.12 -8.62 -5.90
N GLY A 73 -14.66 -9.88 -5.78
CA GLY A 73 -13.73 -10.51 -6.71
C GLY A 73 -12.26 -10.16 -6.46
N ALA A 74 -11.93 -9.54 -5.32
CA ALA A 74 -10.54 -9.26 -4.96
C ALA A 74 -9.72 -10.56 -4.82
N VAL A 75 -8.42 -10.47 -5.11
CA VAL A 75 -7.49 -11.59 -4.97
C VAL A 75 -6.44 -11.23 -3.93
N ILE A 76 -6.34 -12.04 -2.87
CA ILE A 76 -5.41 -11.85 -1.76
C ILE A 76 -4.42 -13.02 -1.74
N GLU A 77 -3.13 -12.72 -1.86
CA GLU A 77 -2.06 -13.71 -1.84
C GLU A 77 -1.06 -13.37 -0.73
N LEU A 78 -0.88 -14.26 0.24
CA LEU A 78 0.13 -14.12 1.30
C LEU A 78 1.35 -14.98 0.97
N MET A 79 2.54 -14.43 1.17
CA MET A 79 3.80 -15.13 0.99
C MET A 79 4.89 -14.54 1.90
N THR A 80 6.02 -15.23 1.95
CA THR A 80 7.21 -14.75 2.66
C THR A 80 8.30 -14.25 1.72
N ASP A 81 8.30 -14.66 0.46
CA ASP A 81 9.34 -14.25 -0.49
C ASP A 81 8.98 -12.91 -1.17
N PRO A 82 9.73 -11.82 -0.90
CA PRO A 82 9.45 -10.52 -1.50
C PRO A 82 9.64 -10.52 -3.02
N HIS A 83 10.60 -11.27 -3.56
CA HIS A 83 10.81 -11.36 -5.02
C HIS A 83 9.63 -12.00 -5.74
N ARG A 84 8.97 -12.98 -5.11
CA ARG A 84 7.73 -13.57 -5.64
C ARG A 84 6.56 -12.60 -5.56
N ALA A 85 6.46 -11.83 -4.47
CA ALA A 85 5.36 -10.89 -4.29
C ALA A 85 5.37 -9.78 -5.34
N VAL A 86 6.55 -9.23 -5.64
CA VAL A 86 6.70 -8.12 -6.57
C VAL A 86 6.65 -8.52 -8.04
N LYS A 87 6.68 -9.83 -8.37
CA LYS A 87 6.80 -10.27 -9.76
C LYS A 87 5.64 -9.77 -10.64
N GLY A 88 5.93 -8.85 -11.56
CA GLY A 88 4.99 -8.29 -12.53
C GLY A 88 3.83 -7.48 -11.94
N VAL A 89 3.99 -6.95 -10.72
CA VAL A 89 2.96 -6.10 -10.08
C VAL A 89 2.99 -4.68 -10.65
N ASP A 90 1.88 -3.94 -10.48
CA ASP A 90 1.72 -2.56 -10.95
C ASP A 90 2.18 -1.53 -9.90
N ALA A 91 2.23 -1.92 -8.62
CA ALA A 91 2.75 -1.09 -7.55
C ALA A 91 3.45 -1.92 -6.47
N ILE A 92 4.56 -1.40 -5.94
CA ILE A 92 5.24 -1.93 -4.76
C ILE A 92 5.09 -0.91 -3.64
N TYR A 93 4.57 -1.37 -2.51
CA TYR A 93 4.36 -0.59 -1.31
C TYR A 93 5.22 -1.14 -0.18
N THR A 94 5.93 -0.29 0.54
CA THR A 94 6.56 -0.64 1.83
C THR A 94 6.26 0.42 2.88
N ASP A 95 6.60 0.11 4.12
CA ASP A 95 6.49 0.99 5.29
C ASP A 95 7.67 0.68 6.22
N ALA A 96 7.93 1.59 7.16
CA ALA A 96 8.97 1.44 8.16
C ALA A 96 8.84 0.08 8.89
N TRP A 97 9.96 -0.64 9.00
CA TRP A 97 9.97 -1.96 9.63
C TRP A 97 9.61 -1.90 11.12
N THR A 98 10.02 -0.84 11.80
CA THR A 98 9.70 -0.58 13.20
C THR A 98 8.62 0.48 13.27
N SER A 99 7.45 0.08 13.79
CA SER A 99 6.34 1.01 14.02
C SER A 99 6.67 1.97 15.18
N MET A 100 6.11 3.18 15.15
CA MET A 100 6.20 4.13 16.27
C MET A 100 5.69 3.48 17.57
N GLY A 101 6.45 3.61 18.66
CA GLY A 101 6.16 3.01 19.97
C GLY A 101 6.73 1.59 20.17
N HIS A 102 7.42 1.03 19.17
CA HIS A 102 8.08 -0.28 19.24
C HIS A 102 9.60 -0.18 19.07
N GLU A 103 10.21 0.93 19.49
CA GLU A 103 11.63 1.22 19.28
C GLU A 103 12.55 0.18 19.94
N HIS A 104 12.08 -0.50 20.99
CA HIS A 104 12.79 -1.59 21.66
C HIS A 104 12.98 -2.85 20.77
N GLU A 105 12.19 -2.99 19.70
CA GLU A 105 12.27 -4.12 18.77
C GLU A 105 13.22 -3.85 17.59
N THR A 106 13.79 -2.63 17.49
CA THR A 106 14.58 -2.18 16.34
C THR A 106 15.73 -3.13 16.02
N GLU A 107 16.48 -3.59 17.02
CA GLU A 107 17.64 -4.48 16.79
C GLU A 107 17.25 -5.85 16.26
N GLU A 108 16.11 -6.40 16.69
CA GLU A 108 15.60 -7.67 16.20
C GLU A 108 15.13 -7.53 14.75
N ARG A 109 14.35 -6.48 14.47
CA ARG A 109 13.81 -6.21 13.14
C ARG A 109 14.90 -5.92 12.12
N ALA A 110 15.94 -5.19 12.51
CA ALA A 110 17.12 -4.94 11.67
C ALA A 110 17.86 -6.23 11.24
N ARG A 111 17.66 -7.37 11.93
CA ARG A 111 18.21 -8.66 11.53
C ARG A 111 17.28 -9.45 10.62
N ILE A 112 15.97 -9.21 10.69
CA ILE A 112 14.93 -10.01 10.02
C ILE A 112 14.50 -9.40 8.70
N PHE A 113 14.34 -8.07 8.67
CA PHE A 113 13.77 -7.34 7.55
C PHE A 113 14.73 -6.95 6.40
N PRO A 114 16.08 -7.01 6.50
CA PRO A 114 16.94 -6.66 5.35
C PRO A 114 16.60 -7.36 4.01
N PRO A 115 16.18 -8.64 3.97
CA PRO A 115 15.72 -9.26 2.72
C PRO A 115 14.47 -8.63 2.09
N TYR A 116 13.73 -7.80 2.84
CA TYR A 116 12.48 -7.13 2.44
C TYR A 116 12.69 -5.67 2.03
N GLN A 117 13.93 -5.15 2.05
CA GLN A 117 14.21 -3.79 1.57
C GLN A 117 13.78 -3.64 0.11
N VAL A 118 13.02 -2.58 -0.17
CA VAL A 118 12.70 -2.17 -1.53
C VAL A 118 13.88 -1.40 -2.11
N ASN A 119 14.64 -2.08 -2.95
CA ASN A 119 15.76 -1.54 -3.71
C ASN A 119 15.56 -1.77 -5.22
N ASP A 120 16.46 -1.25 -6.05
CA ASP A 120 16.38 -1.36 -7.51
C ASP A 120 16.24 -2.81 -7.99
N LYS A 121 16.91 -3.76 -7.32
CA LYS A 121 16.80 -5.18 -7.65
C LYS A 121 15.39 -5.71 -7.39
N LEU A 122 14.76 -5.34 -6.28
CA LEU A 122 13.39 -5.74 -5.99
C LEU A 122 12.41 -5.06 -6.95
N MET A 123 12.57 -3.76 -7.19
CA MET A 123 11.78 -2.99 -8.16
C MET A 123 11.86 -3.58 -9.57
N SER A 124 13.03 -4.08 -10.01
CA SER A 124 13.22 -4.69 -11.32
C SER A 124 12.39 -5.96 -11.57
N GLY A 125 11.85 -6.56 -10.50
CA GLY A 125 10.93 -7.70 -10.60
C GLY A 125 9.49 -7.29 -10.95
N ALA A 126 9.12 -6.03 -10.78
CA ALA A 126 7.78 -5.51 -11.07
C ALA A 126 7.54 -5.33 -12.58
N ALA A 127 6.33 -4.90 -12.94
CA ALA A 127 6.05 -4.51 -14.32
C ALA A 127 6.89 -3.28 -14.71
N PRO A 128 7.23 -3.08 -16.01
CA PRO A 128 8.00 -1.92 -16.44
C PRO A 128 7.37 -0.55 -16.11
N HIS A 129 6.04 -0.51 -15.95
CA HIS A 129 5.27 0.68 -15.58
C HIS A 129 4.98 0.79 -14.08
N ALA A 130 5.56 -0.09 -13.26
CA ALA A 130 5.23 -0.16 -11.85
C ALA A 130 5.68 1.09 -11.10
N VAL A 131 4.87 1.49 -10.11
CA VAL A 131 5.18 2.61 -9.22
C VAL A 131 5.64 2.14 -7.84
N PHE A 132 6.47 2.94 -7.18
CA PHE A 132 6.86 2.74 -5.79
C PHE A 132 6.02 3.62 -4.86
N MET A 133 5.59 3.06 -3.73
CA MET A 133 4.71 3.71 -2.76
C MET A 133 5.21 3.55 -1.31
N HIS A 134 5.00 4.59 -0.50
CA HIS A 134 5.37 4.62 0.92
C HIS A 134 4.52 5.67 1.68
N CYS A 135 4.07 5.37 2.91
CA CYS A 135 3.21 6.28 3.67
C CYS A 135 3.93 7.46 4.36
N LEU A 136 5.25 7.36 4.52
CA LEU A 136 6.13 8.29 5.22
C LEU A 136 5.86 8.41 6.74
N PRO A 137 6.85 8.84 7.54
CA PRO A 137 8.25 9.09 7.18
C PRO A 137 8.99 7.81 6.81
N ALA A 138 9.96 7.90 5.89
CA ALA A 138 10.81 6.79 5.49
C ALA A 138 12.16 6.84 6.20
N HIS A 139 12.68 5.69 6.64
CA HIS A 139 14.05 5.48 7.06
C HIS A 139 14.87 5.06 5.84
N ARG A 140 15.65 6.01 5.34
CA ARG A 140 16.44 5.83 4.13
C ARG A 140 17.48 4.73 4.31
N ASN A 141 17.58 3.86 3.31
CA ASN A 141 18.46 2.69 3.29
C ASN A 141 18.13 1.61 4.34
N GLU A 142 16.97 1.69 4.99
CA GLU A 142 16.34 0.60 5.73
C GLU A 142 15.26 -0.03 4.85
N GLU A 143 13.98 0.35 5.00
CA GLU A 143 12.90 -0.25 4.21
C GLU A 143 12.96 0.07 2.72
N VAL A 144 13.58 1.19 2.36
CA VAL A 144 13.72 1.63 0.97
C VAL A 144 15.07 2.32 0.75
N THR A 145 15.71 2.05 -0.39
CA THR A 145 16.94 2.76 -0.80
C THR A 145 16.66 4.13 -1.37
N ASP A 146 17.62 5.06 -1.24
CA ASP A 146 17.55 6.40 -1.84
C ASP A 146 17.17 6.36 -3.33
N GLY A 147 17.80 5.46 -4.09
CA GLY A 147 17.58 5.32 -5.53
C GLY A 147 16.13 5.01 -5.90
N VAL A 148 15.39 4.31 -5.04
CA VAL A 148 13.99 3.95 -5.29
C VAL A 148 13.06 5.10 -4.88
N ILE A 149 13.21 5.64 -3.67
CA ILE A 149 12.28 6.65 -3.16
C ILE A 149 12.39 7.98 -3.91
N ASP A 150 13.57 8.32 -4.44
CA ASP A 150 13.79 9.52 -5.25
C ASP A 150 13.67 9.24 -6.78
N SER A 151 13.31 8.02 -7.18
CA SER A 151 13.16 7.66 -8.60
C SER A 151 11.94 8.31 -9.25
N ALA A 152 11.94 8.34 -10.59
CA ALA A 152 10.79 8.79 -11.37
C ALA A 152 9.55 7.87 -11.24
N SER A 153 9.71 6.62 -10.79
CA SER A 153 8.59 5.71 -10.52
C SER A 153 8.03 5.84 -9.10
N SER A 154 8.68 6.61 -8.23
CA SER A 154 8.19 6.90 -6.88
C SER A 154 7.01 7.88 -6.94
N VAL A 155 5.90 7.51 -6.30
CA VAL A 155 4.71 8.36 -6.19
C VAL A 155 4.45 8.78 -4.74
N VAL A 156 5.47 8.73 -3.87
CA VAL A 156 5.34 9.02 -2.43
C VAL A 156 4.82 10.43 -2.14
N PHE A 157 5.17 11.41 -2.97
CA PHE A 157 4.67 12.77 -2.81
C PHE A 157 3.25 12.95 -3.34
N ASP A 158 2.88 12.27 -4.44
CA ASP A 158 1.49 12.22 -4.92
C ASP A 158 0.59 11.60 -3.83
N GLN A 159 1.03 10.51 -3.19
CA GLN A 159 0.34 9.91 -2.05
C GLN A 159 0.18 10.90 -0.88
N ALA A 160 1.25 11.62 -0.55
CA ALA A 160 1.26 12.59 0.54
C ALA A 160 0.29 13.76 0.27
N GLU A 161 0.25 14.28 -0.95
CA GLU A 161 -0.70 15.31 -1.37
C GLU A 161 -2.15 14.78 -1.28
N ASN A 162 -2.38 13.57 -1.79
CA ASN A 162 -3.69 12.94 -1.85
C ASN A 162 -4.32 12.68 -0.47
N ARG A 163 -3.52 12.65 0.61
CA ARG A 163 -4.03 12.66 1.98
C ARG A 163 -4.95 13.85 2.25
N MET A 164 -4.62 15.05 1.73
CA MET A 164 -5.47 16.23 1.92
C MET A 164 -6.82 16.05 1.23
N HIS A 165 -6.83 15.58 -0.02
CA HIS A 165 -8.05 15.42 -0.82
C HIS A 165 -8.98 14.36 -0.23
N ILE A 166 -8.43 13.24 0.22
CA ILE A 166 -9.19 12.20 0.89
C ILE A 166 -9.79 12.68 2.20
N GLN A 167 -9.06 13.46 3.01
CA GLN A 167 -9.63 13.98 4.25
C GLN A 167 -10.77 14.99 4.01
N LYS A 168 -10.66 15.83 2.97
CA LYS A 168 -11.77 16.69 2.54
C LYS A 168 -13.01 15.86 2.18
N ALA A 169 -12.83 14.79 1.40
CA ALA A 169 -13.93 13.92 0.99
C ALA A 169 -14.58 13.21 2.19
N ILE A 170 -13.78 12.67 3.11
CA ILE A 170 -14.27 12.01 4.33
C ILE A 170 -15.08 12.99 5.18
N LEU A 171 -14.54 14.18 5.46
CA LEU A 171 -15.25 15.20 6.25
C LEU A 171 -16.57 15.59 5.60
N MET A 172 -16.57 15.88 4.29
CA MET A 172 -17.78 16.18 3.52
C MET A 172 -18.83 15.06 3.62
N MET A 173 -18.41 13.80 3.59
CA MET A 173 -19.33 12.67 3.73
C MET A 173 -19.92 12.55 5.13
N LEU A 174 -19.12 12.78 6.17
CA LEU A 174 -19.53 12.64 7.57
C LEU A 174 -20.44 13.78 8.05
N ILE A 175 -20.25 15.00 7.54
CA ILE A 175 -21.07 16.17 7.90
C ILE A 175 -22.33 16.35 7.04
N GLY A 176 -22.68 15.37 6.19
CA GLY A 176 -23.91 15.39 5.39
C GLY A 176 -23.81 16.06 4.01
N GLY A 177 -22.61 16.36 3.52
CA GLY A 177 -22.36 17.04 2.24
C GLY A 177 -22.60 16.20 0.97
N LYS A 178 -22.97 14.91 1.09
CA LYS A 178 -23.20 14.02 -0.07
C LYS A 178 -24.29 14.50 -1.05
N GLY A 179 -25.23 15.34 -0.60
CA GLY A 179 -26.30 15.90 -1.44
C GLY A 179 -25.91 17.14 -2.27
N HIS A 180 -24.70 17.69 -2.07
CA HIS A 180 -24.30 19.00 -2.61
C HIS A 180 -23.06 18.95 -3.52
N GLN A 181 -22.69 17.78 -4.08
CA GLN A 181 -21.57 17.72 -5.00
C GLN A 181 -21.96 18.31 -6.35
N PRO A 182 -21.36 19.44 -6.80
CA PRO A 182 -21.55 19.89 -8.16
C PRO A 182 -21.03 18.81 -9.11
N LEU A 183 -21.75 18.56 -10.21
CA LEU A 183 -21.25 17.72 -11.30
C LEU A 183 -19.84 18.20 -11.66
N ARG A 184 -18.83 17.32 -11.55
CA ARG A 184 -17.50 17.64 -12.08
C ARG A 184 -17.67 17.94 -13.57
N SER A 185 -17.27 19.14 -13.98
CA SER A 185 -17.18 19.49 -15.40
C SER A 185 -16.29 18.47 -16.09
N ALA A 186 -16.68 18.01 -17.28
CA ALA A 186 -15.84 17.14 -18.12
C ALA A 186 -14.55 17.84 -18.62
N HIS A 187 -14.35 19.10 -18.24
CA HIS A 187 -13.24 19.96 -18.64
C HIS A 187 -12.33 20.39 -17.46
N ALA A 188 -12.49 19.76 -16.28
CA ALA A 188 -11.61 19.96 -15.12
C ALA A 188 -10.78 18.69 -14.86
#